data_AF-A0ABD2JUD1-F1
#
_entry.id   AF-A0ABD2JUD1-F1
#
_cell.length_a   1.000
_cell.length_b   1.000
_cell.length_c   1.000
_cell.angle_alpha   90.00
_cell.angle_beta   90.00
_cell.angle_gamma   90.00
#
_symmetry.space_group_name_H-M   'P 1'
#
loop_
_entity.id
_entity.type
_entity.pdbx_description
1 polymer ?
#
loop_
_entity_poly.entity_id
_entity_poly.type
_entity_poly.pdbx_seq_one_letter_code
_entity_poly.pdbx_strand_id
1 'polypeptide(L)'
;MTHFSSAFVFFLVPLFVSLFALSFVTPTTVPIRAEESVEPNYESDADFETIVQEAVDWAHTVNLVNRVKDQLERSDVVEIVPFALFPSPFPRRLFEEAKTVQKTLQLLYFRVSQNYEFLKRTLGEAGKGDSYLGHLLDILDDVQQRGNKQPISLILQRADYMCHLNAESGEYELKQVEVNMGAIGGNARTEGVSKVHRRVFTKLGMSTANLPPNESCAGAAEALVKAWIQFNDPLSVIVFMSYTKVQGIFDQRLVQYEIERISGNKIKIVRLTLQECGEKLILDPNDSSLSYKGRKVAIIYQRNFLFEKDWQTEKEWDIRRKLERSNAILTTNVRIDLAGTKKVQQTLALPGMLEHFLHDQKAETIAAVRKTFAGLWGLDKDDEETSAIIKEAIEKPERFVLKTNRDGGGNNLWDEQLADKLRTMTRKERGGLILMEKLEMLQVTNYSIRAREKPKMYAMTSELGIVGYFLGNAQKMATIDNVQRGHMLRSKAAEAREGGVRIGIGLHDSPYLF
;
A
#
# COMPACT_ATOMS: atom_id res chain seq x y z
N MET A 1 -26.43 60.21 -39.62
CA MET A 1 -27.73 60.92 -39.50
C MET A 1 -28.68 59.95 -38.82
N THR A 2 -28.82 59.99 -37.49
CA THR A 2 -29.91 60.68 -36.73
C THR A 2 -31.30 60.15 -37.14
N HIS A 3 -32.23 59.69 -36.30
CA HIS A 3 -32.44 59.73 -34.85
C HIS A 3 -33.46 58.64 -34.44
N PHE A 4 -33.52 58.39 -33.13
CA PHE A 4 -34.44 57.57 -32.32
C PHE A 4 -35.95 57.68 -32.61
N SER A 5 -36.70 56.60 -32.30
CA SER A 5 -37.86 56.65 -31.38
C SER A 5 -38.24 55.26 -30.85
N SER A 6 -38.68 55.25 -29.58
CA SER A 6 -38.89 54.13 -28.67
C SER A 6 -40.37 53.90 -28.37
N ALA A 7 -40.80 52.64 -28.17
CA ALA A 7 -41.88 52.28 -27.24
C ALA A 7 -41.86 50.77 -26.96
N PHE A 8 -41.47 50.39 -25.74
CA PHE A 8 -41.56 49.03 -25.20
C PHE A 8 -42.85 48.88 -24.40
N VAL A 9 -43.61 47.82 -24.68
CA VAL A 9 -44.86 47.45 -24.01
C VAL A 9 -44.52 46.55 -22.81
N PHE A 10 -44.98 46.93 -21.61
CA PHE A 10 -44.89 46.15 -20.39
C PHE A 10 -45.93 45.02 -20.37
N PHE A 11 -45.49 43.78 -20.18
CA PHE A 11 -46.36 42.68 -19.73
C PHE A 11 -46.06 42.39 -18.25
N LEU A 12 -47.08 42.60 -17.41
CA LEU A 12 -47.12 42.17 -16.01
C LEU A 12 -47.40 40.65 -15.95
N VAL A 13 -46.50 39.90 -15.32
CA VAL A 13 -46.75 38.51 -14.88
C VAL A 13 -46.63 38.49 -13.36
N PRO A 14 -47.62 37.94 -12.61
CA PRO A 14 -47.63 37.98 -11.15
C PRO A 14 -46.70 36.92 -10.55
N LEU A 15 -45.83 37.35 -9.63
CA LEU A 15 -45.02 36.48 -8.77
C LEU A 15 -45.93 35.82 -7.73
N PHE A 16 -46.17 34.52 -7.86
CA PHE A 16 -46.67 33.69 -6.76
C PHE A 16 -45.50 33.36 -5.81
N VAL A 17 -45.51 33.98 -4.63
CA VAL A 17 -44.61 33.62 -3.52
C VAL A 17 -45.30 32.54 -2.69
N SER A 18 -44.95 31.27 -2.94
CA SER A 18 -45.28 30.19 -2.01
C SER A 18 -44.28 30.20 -0.85
N LEU A 19 -44.74 30.61 0.33
CA LEU A 19 -44.09 30.31 1.60
C LEU A 19 -44.10 28.80 1.82
N PHE A 20 -42.97 28.14 1.58
CA PHE A 20 -42.68 26.85 2.21
C PHE A 20 -41.91 27.12 3.50
N ALA A 21 -42.52 26.76 4.63
CA ALA A 21 -41.86 26.74 5.93
C ALA A 21 -40.66 25.77 5.86
N LEU A 22 -39.44 26.31 6.00
CA LEU A 22 -38.26 25.50 6.28
C LEU A 22 -38.38 24.96 7.70
N SER A 23 -38.95 23.77 7.85
CA SER A 23 -38.69 22.92 9.00
C SER A 23 -37.24 22.45 8.92
N PHE A 24 -36.37 23.05 9.73
CA PHE A 24 -35.03 22.53 10.02
C PHE A 24 -35.17 21.16 10.67
N VAL A 25 -35.11 20.10 9.85
CA VAL A 25 -34.85 18.76 10.35
C VAL A 25 -33.36 18.73 10.66
N THR A 26 -33.05 18.81 11.95
CA THR A 26 -31.74 18.41 12.46
C THR A 26 -31.46 17.01 11.96
N PRO A 27 -30.27 16.70 11.41
CA PRO A 27 -29.93 15.34 11.05
C PRO A 27 -29.86 14.56 12.37
N THR A 28 -30.93 13.82 12.65
CA THR A 28 -30.91 12.78 13.69
C THR A 28 -29.80 11.83 13.31
N THR A 29 -28.75 11.81 14.13
CA THR A 29 -27.69 10.81 14.14
C THR A 29 -28.33 9.45 14.40
N VAL A 30 -28.72 8.78 13.31
CA VAL A 30 -29.07 7.37 13.37
C VAL A 30 -27.77 6.63 13.70
N PRO A 31 -27.72 5.83 14.78
CA PRO A 31 -26.56 5.00 15.05
C PRO A 31 -26.37 4.09 13.83
N ILE A 32 -25.21 4.19 13.17
CA ILE A 32 -24.83 3.29 12.09
C ILE A 32 -24.64 1.91 12.75
N ARG A 33 -25.69 1.11 12.84
CA ARG A 33 -25.54 -0.33 13.06
C ARG A 33 -24.90 -0.87 11.80
N ALA A 34 -23.66 -1.35 11.91
CA ALA A 34 -23.01 -2.10 10.86
C ALA A 34 -23.96 -3.23 10.40
N GLU A 35 -24.12 -3.44 9.10
CA GLU A 35 -24.62 -4.72 8.62
C GLU A 35 -23.56 -5.76 9.04
N GLU A 36 -23.80 -6.46 10.15
CA GLU A 36 -22.86 -7.41 10.78
C GLU A 36 -22.64 -8.67 9.91
N SER A 37 -23.39 -8.81 8.83
CA SER A 37 -23.21 -9.87 7.83
C SER A 37 -23.58 -9.41 6.41
N VAL A 38 -22.78 -9.84 5.44
CA VAL A 38 -23.21 -10.01 4.05
C VAL A 38 -23.51 -11.50 3.92
N GLU A 39 -24.56 -11.97 4.58
CA GLU A 39 -25.13 -13.26 4.26
C GLU A 39 -26.21 -13.02 3.21
N PRO A 40 -25.90 -13.17 1.91
CA PRO A 40 -26.96 -13.27 0.93
C PRO A 40 -27.85 -14.45 1.33
N ASN A 41 -29.17 -14.25 1.29
CA ASN A 41 -30.13 -15.34 1.45
C ASN A 41 -29.95 -16.32 0.28
N TYR A 42 -29.16 -17.37 0.45
CA TYR A 42 -29.18 -18.56 -0.40
C TYR A 42 -30.21 -19.55 0.17
N GLU A 43 -31.07 -20.09 -0.69
CA GLU A 43 -32.29 -20.82 -0.27
C GLU A 43 -31.99 -22.22 0.29
N SER A 44 -30.79 -22.76 0.07
CA SER A 44 -30.35 -24.07 0.54
C SER A 44 -28.81 -24.25 0.57
N ASP A 45 -28.33 -25.30 1.25
CA ASP A 45 -26.91 -25.73 1.21
C ASP A 45 -26.43 -26.03 -0.23
N ALA A 46 -27.33 -26.53 -1.09
CA ALA A 46 -27.02 -26.82 -2.49
C ALA A 46 -26.75 -25.53 -3.29
N ASP A 47 -27.44 -24.45 -2.96
CA ASP A 47 -27.20 -23.13 -3.56
C ASP A 47 -25.87 -22.53 -3.09
N PHE A 48 -25.51 -22.73 -1.83
CA PHE A 48 -24.21 -22.30 -1.29
C PHE A 48 -23.03 -22.98 -2.01
N GLU A 49 -23.05 -24.31 -2.13
CA GLU A 49 -22.00 -25.05 -2.84
C GLU A 49 -21.90 -24.64 -4.31
N THR A 50 -23.04 -24.35 -4.95
CA THR A 50 -23.07 -23.84 -6.33
C THR A 50 -22.38 -22.47 -6.44
N ILE A 51 -22.62 -21.57 -5.49
CA ILE A 51 -21.97 -20.24 -5.45
C ILE A 51 -20.47 -20.36 -5.17
N VAL A 52 -20.06 -21.26 -4.27
CA VAL A 52 -18.65 -21.53 -4.00
C VAL A 52 -17.95 -22.05 -5.25
N GLN A 53 -18.54 -23.02 -5.94
CA GLN A 53 -17.97 -23.59 -7.16
C GLN A 53 -17.86 -22.52 -8.27
N GLU A 54 -18.89 -21.71 -8.46
CA GLU A 54 -18.87 -20.58 -9.40
C GLU A 54 -17.76 -19.57 -9.07
N ALA A 55 -17.57 -19.24 -7.78
CA ALA A 55 -16.52 -18.32 -7.35
C ALA A 55 -15.11 -18.90 -7.62
N VAL A 56 -14.91 -20.19 -7.35
CA VAL A 56 -13.64 -20.91 -7.59
C VAL A 56 -13.32 -21.01 -9.08
N ASP A 57 -14.31 -21.36 -9.91
CA ASP A 57 -14.12 -21.44 -11.36
C ASP A 57 -13.85 -20.05 -11.95
N TRP A 58 -14.62 -19.05 -11.53
CA TRP A 58 -14.41 -17.69 -11.98
C TRP A 58 -13.04 -17.15 -11.56
N ALA A 59 -12.55 -17.46 -10.36
CA ALA A 59 -11.21 -17.09 -9.90
C ALA A 59 -10.11 -17.55 -10.86
N HIS A 60 -10.24 -18.74 -11.46
CA HIS A 60 -9.32 -19.22 -12.50
C HIS A 60 -9.40 -18.38 -13.77
N THR A 61 -10.61 -18.00 -14.20
CA THR A 61 -10.80 -17.19 -15.44
C THR A 61 -10.28 -15.75 -15.32
N VAL A 62 -10.26 -15.19 -14.11
CA VAL A 62 -9.83 -13.80 -13.85
C VAL A 62 -8.42 -13.70 -13.28
N ASN A 63 -7.63 -14.77 -13.37
CA ASN A 63 -6.25 -14.85 -12.90
C ASN A 63 -6.06 -14.60 -11.39
N LEU A 64 -7.07 -14.94 -10.57
CA LEU A 64 -6.93 -14.99 -9.11
C LEU A 64 -6.33 -16.35 -8.70
N VAL A 65 -5.17 -16.66 -9.26
CA VAL A 65 -4.47 -17.94 -9.10
C VAL A 65 -2.99 -17.77 -8.78
N ASN A 66 -2.40 -18.84 -8.29
CA ASN A 66 -1.00 -18.98 -7.94
C ASN A 66 -0.44 -20.28 -8.51
N ARG A 67 0.88 -20.33 -8.71
CA ARG A 67 1.57 -21.61 -8.83
C ARG A 67 1.36 -22.43 -7.56
N VAL A 68 1.19 -23.73 -7.72
CA VAL A 68 1.14 -24.66 -6.59
C VAL A 68 2.49 -24.69 -5.84
N LYS A 69 2.45 -24.92 -4.52
CA LYS A 69 3.63 -24.79 -3.63
C LYS A 69 4.81 -25.69 -4.01
N ASP A 70 4.54 -26.83 -4.64
CA ASP A 70 5.53 -27.81 -5.10
C ASP A 70 6.09 -27.51 -6.50
N GLN A 71 5.50 -26.58 -7.26
CA GLN A 71 5.91 -26.25 -8.63
C GLN A 71 6.13 -24.74 -8.84
N LEU A 72 6.89 -24.10 -7.96
CA LEU A 72 7.09 -22.64 -7.96
C LEU A 72 7.86 -22.07 -9.16
N GLU A 73 8.41 -22.90 -10.03
CA GLU A 73 9.22 -22.52 -11.20
C GLU A 73 8.43 -22.64 -12.52
N ARG A 74 7.31 -23.38 -12.51
CA ARG A 74 6.48 -23.69 -13.68
C ARG A 74 5.04 -23.23 -13.49
N SER A 75 4.34 -22.97 -14.58
CA SER A 75 2.98 -22.39 -14.56
C SER A 75 1.91 -23.32 -15.14
N ASP A 76 2.26 -24.56 -15.43
CA ASP A 76 1.41 -25.58 -16.04
C ASP A 76 0.21 -25.94 -15.15
N VAL A 77 0.42 -25.94 -13.83
CA VAL A 77 -0.62 -26.20 -12.82
C VAL A 77 -0.69 -25.02 -11.86
N VAL A 78 -1.91 -24.55 -11.64
CA VAL A 78 -2.22 -23.43 -10.76
C VAL A 78 -3.33 -23.79 -9.78
N GLU A 79 -3.42 -23.04 -8.70
CA GLU A 79 -4.49 -23.12 -7.71
C GLU A 79 -4.99 -21.72 -7.38
N ILE A 80 -6.23 -21.60 -6.92
CA ILE A 80 -6.77 -20.32 -6.45
C ILE A 80 -5.90 -19.71 -5.35
N VAL A 81 -5.80 -18.38 -5.34
CA VAL A 81 -5.27 -17.67 -4.16
C VAL A 81 -6.38 -17.64 -3.09
N PRO A 82 -6.08 -17.73 -1.78
CA PRO A 82 -7.09 -17.57 -0.74
C PRO A 82 -7.86 -16.25 -0.85
N PHE A 83 -9.19 -16.32 -0.80
CA PHE A 83 -10.08 -15.15 -0.89
C PHE A 83 -11.31 -15.29 0.02
N ALA A 84 -11.91 -14.17 0.41
CA ALA A 84 -13.22 -14.15 1.07
C ALA A 84 -14.31 -14.45 0.02
N LEU A 85 -15.37 -15.18 0.35
CA LEU A 85 -16.40 -15.51 -0.64
C LEU A 85 -17.20 -14.27 -1.08
N PHE A 86 -17.51 -13.41 -0.11
CA PHE A 86 -18.26 -12.18 -0.32
C PHE A 86 -17.36 -10.96 -0.09
N PRO A 87 -17.64 -9.83 -0.76
CA PRO A 87 -17.00 -8.56 -0.44
C PRO A 87 -17.37 -8.11 0.97
N SER A 88 -16.37 -7.88 1.83
CA SER A 88 -16.62 -7.48 3.21
C SER A 88 -17.17 -6.04 3.32
N PRO A 89 -18.17 -5.78 4.19
CA PRO A 89 -18.68 -4.44 4.45
C PRO A 89 -17.58 -3.47 4.87
N PHE A 90 -17.60 -2.27 4.30
CA PHE A 90 -16.69 -1.20 4.69
C PHE A 90 -17.39 0.17 4.63
N PRO A 91 -17.27 1.03 5.65
CA PRO A 91 -17.95 2.33 5.64
C PRO A 91 -17.51 3.21 4.46
N ARG A 92 -18.45 3.64 3.63
CA ARG A 92 -18.16 4.46 2.43
C ARG A 92 -17.38 5.73 2.77
N ARG A 93 -17.76 6.39 3.87
CA ARG A 93 -17.09 7.61 4.35
C ARG A 93 -15.60 7.37 4.56
N LEU A 94 -15.23 6.27 5.20
CA LEU A 94 -13.83 5.96 5.52
C LEU A 94 -13.04 5.52 4.28
N PHE A 95 -13.68 4.82 3.33
CA PHE A 95 -13.06 4.46 2.06
C PHE A 95 -12.72 5.72 1.22
N GLU A 96 -13.65 6.67 1.15
CA GLU A 96 -13.40 7.93 0.43
C GLU A 96 -12.41 8.84 1.17
N GLU A 97 -12.41 8.83 2.51
CA GLU A 97 -11.38 9.50 3.32
C GLU A 97 -9.97 8.96 2.99
N ALA A 98 -9.80 7.63 2.96
CA ALA A 98 -8.55 6.98 2.61
C ALA A 98 -8.07 7.33 1.19
N LYS A 99 -8.99 7.32 0.22
CA LYS A 99 -8.69 7.71 -1.18
C LYS A 99 -8.27 9.16 -1.29
N THR A 100 -8.93 10.05 -0.56
CA THR A 100 -8.68 11.50 -0.61
C THR A 100 -7.28 11.85 -0.14
N VAL A 101 -6.80 11.21 0.92
CA VAL A 101 -5.46 11.50 1.48
C VAL A 101 -4.30 10.85 0.72
N GLN A 102 -4.57 9.88 -0.16
CA GLN A 102 -3.54 9.10 -0.84
C GLN A 102 -2.52 9.96 -1.60
N LYS A 103 -3.00 10.93 -2.40
CA LYS A 103 -2.11 11.79 -3.20
C LYS A 103 -1.22 12.67 -2.33
N THR A 104 -1.72 13.10 -1.17
CA THR A 104 -0.95 13.88 -0.21
C THR A 104 0.10 13.01 0.48
N LEU A 105 -0.23 11.76 0.84
CA LEU A 105 0.74 10.79 1.37
C LEU A 105 1.83 10.46 0.35
N GLN A 106 1.47 10.29 -0.92
CA GLN A 106 2.42 10.08 -2.01
C GLN A 106 3.43 11.24 -2.12
N LEU A 107 2.94 12.48 -2.08
CA LEU A 107 3.80 13.67 -2.07
C LEU A 107 4.66 13.77 -0.80
N LEU A 108 4.08 13.49 0.37
CA LEU A 108 4.78 13.49 1.65
C LEU A 108 6.02 12.58 1.59
N TYR A 109 5.82 11.32 1.22
CA TYR A 109 6.90 10.34 1.20
C TYR A 109 7.89 10.55 0.04
N PHE A 110 7.46 11.15 -1.08
CA PHE A 110 8.40 11.67 -2.08
C PHE A 110 9.34 12.71 -1.46
N ARG A 111 8.80 13.71 -0.75
CA ARG A 111 9.63 14.75 -0.12
C ARG A 111 10.51 14.22 1.00
N VAL A 112 10.00 13.27 1.80
CA VAL A 112 10.79 12.58 2.82
C VAL A 112 11.96 11.84 2.21
N SER A 113 11.74 11.03 1.17
CA SER A 113 12.81 10.28 0.51
C SER A 113 13.89 11.19 -0.10
N GLN A 114 13.54 12.40 -0.52
CA GLN A 114 14.54 13.35 -1.04
C GLN A 114 15.35 14.07 0.07
N ASN A 115 14.92 14.01 1.33
CA ASN A 115 15.58 14.71 2.43
C ASN A 115 16.61 13.81 3.14
N TYR A 116 17.86 13.84 2.64
CA TYR A 116 18.98 13.08 3.18
C TYR A 116 19.22 13.35 4.68
N GLU A 117 19.27 14.61 5.08
CA GLU A 117 19.54 15.01 6.47
C GLU A 117 18.46 14.49 7.42
N PHE A 118 17.20 14.56 7.01
CA PHE A 118 16.09 13.99 7.78
C PHE A 118 16.27 12.47 7.95
N LEU A 119 16.51 11.73 6.87
CA LEU A 119 16.69 10.28 6.94
C LEU A 119 17.86 9.90 7.86
N LYS A 120 19.01 10.58 7.74
CA LYS A 120 20.18 10.33 8.60
C LYS A 120 19.91 10.65 10.06
N ARG A 121 19.26 11.78 10.34
CA ARG A 121 18.92 12.18 11.71
C ARG A 121 17.92 11.22 12.35
N THR A 122 16.92 10.77 11.59
CA THR A 122 15.85 9.90 12.11
C THR A 122 16.30 8.46 12.29
N LEU A 123 17.17 7.94 11.41
CA LEU A 123 17.52 6.51 11.36
C LEU A 123 18.97 6.22 11.78
N GLY A 124 19.82 7.23 11.94
CA GLY A 124 21.26 7.05 12.20
C GLY A 124 21.55 6.25 13.46
N GLU A 125 20.92 6.58 14.59
CA GLU A 125 21.11 5.83 15.84
C GLU A 125 20.50 4.42 15.75
N ALA A 126 19.33 4.28 15.13
CA ALA A 126 18.69 3.00 14.88
C ALA A 126 19.59 2.05 14.07
N GLY A 127 20.25 2.59 13.03
CA GLY A 127 21.19 1.85 12.18
C GLY A 127 22.41 1.30 12.92
N LYS A 128 22.82 1.89 14.05
CA LYS A 128 23.93 1.36 14.87
C LYS A 128 23.55 0.08 15.63
N GLY A 129 22.25 -0.16 15.83
CA GLY A 129 21.70 -1.33 16.52
C GLY A 129 21.02 -2.34 15.59
N ASP A 130 20.76 -1.97 14.33
CA ASP A 130 20.10 -2.81 13.33
C ASP A 130 20.97 -2.88 12.06
N SER A 131 21.60 -4.05 11.85
CA SER A 131 22.51 -4.28 10.72
C SER A 131 21.85 -4.00 9.36
N TYR A 132 20.57 -4.35 9.18
CA TYR A 132 19.87 -4.09 7.92
C TYR A 132 19.75 -2.59 7.64
N LEU A 133 19.35 -1.80 8.65
CA LEU A 133 19.29 -0.34 8.53
C LEU A 133 20.68 0.27 8.36
N GLY A 134 21.68 -0.25 9.06
CA GLY A 134 23.07 0.16 8.91
C GLY A 134 23.53 0.09 7.45
N HIS A 135 23.35 -1.06 6.80
CA HIS A 135 23.73 -1.22 5.39
C HIS A 135 22.96 -0.29 4.45
N LEU A 136 21.67 -0.07 4.68
CA LEU A 136 20.90 0.89 3.88
C LEU A 136 21.42 2.32 4.07
N LEU A 137 21.79 2.71 5.29
CA LEU A 137 22.38 4.02 5.56
C LEU A 137 23.77 4.18 4.91
N ASP A 138 24.57 3.12 4.88
CA ASP A 138 25.87 3.13 4.20
C ASP A 138 25.72 3.24 2.67
N ILE A 139 24.65 2.68 2.10
CA ILE A 139 24.31 2.85 0.69
C ILE A 139 23.79 4.27 0.43
N LEU A 140 22.96 4.82 1.33
CA LEU A 140 22.49 6.19 1.24
C LEU A 140 23.67 7.18 1.22
N ASP A 141 24.66 7.01 2.11
CA ASP A 141 25.85 7.86 2.18
C ASP A 141 26.68 7.79 0.90
N ASP A 142 26.90 6.59 0.37
CA ASP A 142 27.64 6.36 -0.87
C ASP A 142 26.95 6.99 -2.09
N VAL A 143 25.62 6.87 -2.20
CA VAL A 143 24.85 7.53 -3.26
C VAL A 143 24.88 9.05 -3.10
N GLN A 144 24.77 9.56 -1.87
CA GLN A 144 24.83 10.99 -1.59
C GLN A 144 26.20 11.59 -1.97
N GLN A 145 27.30 10.95 -1.56
CA GLN A 145 28.66 11.41 -1.84
C GLN A 145 28.99 11.43 -3.33
N ARG A 146 28.47 10.47 -4.10
CA ARG A 146 28.67 10.40 -5.56
C ARG A 146 27.79 11.35 -6.35
N GLY A 147 26.78 11.94 -5.69
CA GLY A 147 25.70 12.70 -6.30
C GLY A 147 24.67 11.80 -6.97
N ASN A 148 23.38 12.14 -6.81
CA ASN A 148 22.28 11.37 -7.39
C ASN A 148 22.39 11.34 -8.93
N LYS A 149 22.54 10.13 -9.50
CA LYS A 149 22.66 9.91 -10.95
C LYS A 149 21.32 9.73 -11.67
N GLN A 150 20.23 9.52 -10.92
CA GLN A 150 18.89 9.36 -11.46
C GLN A 150 17.93 10.36 -10.79
N PRO A 151 17.61 11.50 -11.44
CA PRO A 151 16.70 12.48 -10.85
C PRO A 151 15.23 12.04 -10.87
N ILE A 152 14.83 11.09 -11.73
CA ILE A 152 13.46 10.58 -11.78
C ILE A 152 13.24 9.57 -10.66
N SER A 153 12.25 9.84 -9.81
CA SER A 153 11.83 8.95 -8.73
C SER A 153 10.42 8.44 -9.02
N LEU A 154 10.28 7.12 -9.07
CA LEU A 154 9.00 6.44 -9.16
C LEU A 154 8.75 5.71 -7.83
N ILE A 155 7.70 6.12 -7.11
CA ILE A 155 7.24 5.48 -5.88
C ILE A 155 5.93 4.76 -6.21
N LEU A 156 5.94 3.43 -6.17
CA LEU A 156 4.71 2.63 -6.11
C LEU A 156 4.33 2.53 -4.63
N GLN A 157 3.15 3.02 -4.26
CA GLN A 157 2.76 3.16 -2.85
C GLN A 157 1.44 2.46 -2.58
N ARG A 158 1.36 1.81 -1.41
CA ARG A 158 0.09 1.36 -0.81
C ARG A 158 0.02 1.84 0.64
N ALA A 159 -0.96 2.68 0.97
CA ALA A 159 -1.22 3.06 2.35
C ALA A 159 -2.31 2.15 2.92
N ASP A 160 -2.00 1.47 4.01
CA ASP A 160 -2.87 0.47 4.62
C ASP A 160 -3.55 1.03 5.88
N TYR A 161 -4.85 0.77 6.03
CA TYR A 161 -5.73 1.33 7.05
C TYR A 161 -6.65 0.29 7.67
N MET A 162 -7.06 0.53 8.91
CA MET A 162 -8.12 -0.21 9.59
C MET A 162 -9.27 0.72 9.96
N CYS A 163 -10.46 0.13 10.04
CA CYS A 163 -11.68 0.75 10.53
C CYS A 163 -11.71 0.58 12.06
N HIS A 164 -11.19 1.58 12.78
CA HIS A 164 -11.01 1.56 14.22
C HIS A 164 -12.26 2.03 14.96
N LEU A 165 -12.75 1.27 15.95
CA LEU A 165 -13.82 1.71 16.86
C LEU A 165 -13.22 2.64 17.92
N ASN A 166 -13.60 3.90 17.90
CA ASN A 166 -13.24 4.84 18.94
C ASN A 166 -14.09 4.58 20.19
N ALA A 167 -13.46 4.17 21.29
CA ALA A 167 -14.17 3.81 22.51
C ALA A 167 -14.92 4.99 23.18
N GLU A 168 -14.46 6.23 22.97
CA GLU A 168 -15.05 7.42 23.60
C GLU A 168 -16.31 7.89 22.87
N SER A 169 -16.28 7.91 21.54
CA SER A 169 -17.38 8.36 20.69
C SER A 169 -18.31 7.22 20.26
N GLY A 170 -17.85 5.97 20.30
CA GLY A 170 -18.56 4.81 19.75
C GLY A 170 -18.62 4.79 18.22
N GLU A 171 -17.90 5.68 17.53
CA GLU A 171 -17.88 5.75 16.07
C GLU A 171 -16.65 5.09 15.45
N TYR A 172 -16.78 4.65 14.20
CA TYR A 172 -15.65 4.15 13.43
C TYR A 172 -14.82 5.28 12.79
N GLU A 173 -13.51 5.23 12.96
CA GLU A 173 -12.53 6.10 12.32
C GLU A 173 -11.50 5.32 11.48
N LEU A 174 -10.92 6.01 10.50
CA LEU A 174 -9.88 5.47 9.65
C LEU A 174 -8.52 5.67 10.32
N LYS A 175 -7.82 4.58 10.64
CA LYS A 175 -6.46 4.64 11.21
C LYS A 175 -5.45 3.91 10.32
N GLN A 176 -4.39 4.61 9.95
CA GLN A 176 -3.30 4.12 9.12
C GLN A 176 -2.45 3.13 9.93
N VAL A 177 -2.28 1.93 9.39
CA VAL A 177 -1.46 0.87 9.97
C VAL A 177 0.00 1.03 9.53
N GLU A 178 0.20 1.25 8.23
CA GLU A 178 1.52 1.41 7.62
C GLU A 178 1.41 2.02 6.22
N VAL A 179 2.54 2.50 5.70
CA VAL A 179 2.69 2.89 4.29
C VAL A 179 3.75 2.00 3.67
N ASN A 180 3.36 1.24 2.67
CA ASN A 180 4.24 0.37 1.90
C ASN A 180 4.73 1.12 0.66
N MET A 181 6.04 1.15 0.45
CA MET A 181 6.68 1.73 -0.76
C MET A 181 7.80 0.85 -1.34
N GLY A 182 8.03 -0.32 -0.74
CA GLY A 182 8.96 -1.32 -1.25
C GLY A 182 8.36 -2.10 -2.42
N ALA A 183 8.59 -3.40 -2.46
CA ALA A 183 8.12 -4.27 -3.54
C ALA A 183 6.60 -4.51 -3.50
N ILE A 184 5.81 -3.50 -3.91
CA ILE A 184 4.35 -3.58 -3.94
C ILE A 184 3.90 -4.68 -4.91
N GLY A 185 3.21 -5.67 -4.35
CA GLY A 185 2.60 -6.77 -5.07
C GLY A 185 1.10 -6.87 -4.83
N GLY A 186 0.44 -7.74 -5.60
CA GLY A 186 -0.99 -8.01 -5.51
C GLY A 186 -1.86 -7.08 -6.33
N ASN A 187 -1.26 -6.19 -7.15
CA ASN A 187 -1.97 -5.25 -8.02
C ASN A 187 -2.97 -5.96 -8.94
N ALA A 188 -2.60 -7.11 -9.52
CA ALA A 188 -3.51 -7.84 -10.38
C ALA A 188 -4.50 -8.71 -9.59
N ARG A 189 -4.08 -9.22 -8.43
CA ARG A 189 -4.92 -10.07 -7.59
C ARG A 189 -6.09 -9.32 -6.98
N THR A 190 -5.88 -8.06 -6.59
CA THR A 190 -6.96 -7.25 -6.03
C THR A 190 -8.04 -6.90 -7.07
N GLU A 191 -7.67 -6.75 -8.34
CA GLU A 191 -8.64 -6.66 -9.43
C GLU A 191 -9.37 -8.00 -9.63
N GLY A 192 -8.64 -9.11 -9.56
CA GLY A 192 -9.18 -10.47 -9.67
C GLY A 192 -10.28 -10.74 -8.64
N VAL A 193 -10.02 -10.49 -7.35
CA VAL A 193 -11.04 -10.68 -6.30
C VAL A 193 -12.22 -9.72 -6.46
N SER A 194 -11.98 -8.47 -6.90
CA SER A 194 -13.08 -7.55 -7.21
C SER A 194 -13.99 -8.07 -8.33
N LYS A 195 -13.43 -8.78 -9.32
CA LYS A 195 -14.20 -9.43 -10.40
C LYS A 195 -14.96 -10.67 -9.89
N VAL A 196 -14.37 -11.45 -8.97
CA VAL A 196 -15.05 -12.57 -8.30
C VAL A 196 -16.26 -12.06 -7.51
N HIS A 197 -16.09 -11.04 -6.67
CA HIS A 197 -17.18 -10.52 -5.86
C HIS A 197 -18.33 -9.93 -6.69
N ARG A 198 -18.03 -9.21 -7.78
CA ARG A 198 -19.07 -8.77 -8.73
C ARG A 198 -19.84 -9.95 -9.33
N ARG A 199 -19.14 -11.02 -9.70
CA ARG A 199 -19.76 -12.22 -10.28
C ARG A 199 -20.67 -12.91 -9.27
N VAL A 200 -20.19 -13.14 -8.05
CA VAL A 200 -20.95 -13.73 -6.94
C VAL A 200 -22.20 -12.90 -6.64
N PHE A 201 -22.06 -11.58 -6.47
CA PHE A 201 -23.21 -10.71 -6.22
C PHE A 201 -24.24 -10.73 -7.35
N THR A 202 -23.79 -10.70 -8.61
CA THR A 202 -24.69 -10.78 -9.77
C THR A 202 -25.49 -12.08 -9.78
N LYS A 203 -24.85 -13.21 -9.44
CA LYS A 203 -25.50 -14.52 -9.37
C LYS A 203 -26.56 -14.61 -8.26
N LEU A 204 -26.33 -13.89 -7.17
CA LEU A 204 -27.25 -13.79 -6.04
C LEU A 204 -28.31 -12.70 -6.21
N GLY A 205 -28.38 -12.02 -7.37
CA GLY A 205 -29.31 -10.91 -7.59
C GLY A 205 -29.01 -9.65 -6.76
N MET A 206 -27.81 -9.56 -6.16
CA MET A 206 -27.39 -8.41 -5.36
C MET A 206 -26.84 -7.27 -6.21
N SER A 207 -27.03 -6.04 -5.75
CA SER A 207 -26.51 -4.85 -6.43
C SER A 207 -24.98 -4.78 -6.34
N THR A 208 -24.33 -4.62 -7.49
CA THR A 208 -22.87 -4.38 -7.57
C THR A 208 -22.50 -2.90 -7.52
N ALA A 209 -23.47 -1.98 -7.34
CA ALA A 209 -23.23 -0.53 -7.38
C ALA A 209 -22.32 -0.05 -6.24
N ASN A 210 -22.31 -0.76 -5.12
CA ASN A 210 -21.51 -0.47 -3.94
C ASN A 210 -20.12 -1.12 -3.95
N LEU A 211 -19.76 -1.84 -5.04
CA LEU A 211 -18.43 -2.40 -5.24
C LEU A 211 -17.55 -1.42 -6.03
N PRO A 212 -16.57 -0.75 -5.41
CA PRO A 212 -15.80 0.29 -6.08
C PRO A 212 -14.94 -0.29 -7.21
N PRO A 213 -14.69 0.46 -8.30
CA PRO A 213 -13.82 0.01 -9.38
C PRO A 213 -12.38 -0.17 -8.87
N ASN A 214 -11.65 -1.12 -9.47
CA ASN A 214 -10.28 -1.42 -9.12
C ASN A 214 -9.44 -1.61 -10.38
N GLU A 215 -8.40 -0.78 -10.51
CA GLU A 215 -7.51 -0.72 -11.68
C GLU A 215 -6.04 -0.68 -11.25
N SER A 216 -5.71 -1.35 -10.13
CA SER A 216 -4.37 -1.35 -9.53
C SER A 216 -3.27 -1.85 -10.49
N CYS A 217 -3.56 -2.86 -11.31
CA CYS A 217 -2.64 -3.41 -12.31
C CYS A 217 -2.36 -2.40 -13.42
N ALA A 218 -3.42 -1.77 -13.95
CA ALA A 218 -3.30 -0.71 -14.94
C ALA A 218 -2.52 0.49 -14.40
N GLY A 219 -2.78 0.90 -13.15
CA GLY A 219 -2.04 1.97 -12.49
C GLY A 219 -0.53 1.67 -12.38
N ALA A 220 -0.16 0.46 -11.97
CA ALA A 220 1.25 0.07 -11.88
C ALA A 220 1.95 0.03 -13.25
N ALA A 221 1.29 -0.52 -14.28
CA ALA A 221 1.80 -0.57 -15.64
C ALA A 221 1.97 0.84 -16.23
N GLU A 222 0.97 1.70 -16.07
CA GLU A 222 1.01 3.11 -16.50
C GLU A 222 2.18 3.86 -15.85
N ALA A 223 2.40 3.66 -14.55
CA ALA A 223 3.50 4.27 -13.82
C ALA A 223 4.88 3.88 -14.41
N LEU A 224 5.05 2.59 -14.71
CA LEU A 224 6.29 2.05 -15.30
C LEU A 224 6.49 2.58 -16.74
N VAL A 225 5.43 2.67 -17.55
CA VAL A 225 5.50 3.27 -18.89
C VAL A 225 5.87 4.75 -18.81
N LYS A 226 5.23 5.52 -17.93
CA LYS A 226 5.52 6.95 -17.74
C LYS A 226 6.95 7.18 -17.26
N ALA A 227 7.43 6.39 -16.31
CA ALA A 227 8.82 6.46 -15.86
C ALA A 227 9.81 6.12 -16.99
N TRP A 228 9.50 5.13 -17.83
CA TRP A 228 10.34 4.75 -18.97
C TRP A 228 10.39 5.88 -20.02
N ILE A 229 9.27 6.57 -20.26
CA ILE A 229 9.23 7.77 -21.11
C ILE A 229 10.11 8.87 -20.52
N GLN A 230 10.09 9.09 -19.19
CA GLN A 230 10.95 10.06 -18.53
C GLN A 230 12.44 9.70 -18.57
N PHE A 231 12.78 8.40 -18.60
CA PHE A 231 14.16 7.96 -18.81
C PHE A 231 14.68 8.35 -20.21
N ASN A 232 13.78 8.47 -21.18
CA ASN A 232 14.03 9.06 -22.50
C ASN A 232 15.11 8.34 -23.34
N ASP A 233 15.09 7.00 -23.34
CA ASP A 233 15.87 6.17 -24.26
C ASP A 233 14.97 5.07 -24.86
N PRO A 234 14.60 5.16 -26.15
CA PRO A 234 13.67 4.22 -26.76
C PRO A 234 14.23 2.80 -26.96
N LEU A 235 15.55 2.59 -26.84
CA LEU A 235 16.18 1.28 -26.98
C LEU A 235 16.39 0.56 -25.64
N SER A 236 16.17 1.28 -24.54
CA SER A 236 16.34 0.79 -23.18
C SER A 236 15.32 -0.29 -22.81
N VAL A 237 15.64 -1.05 -21.76
CA VAL A 237 14.82 -2.16 -21.26
C VAL A 237 14.31 -1.87 -19.84
N ILE A 238 13.20 -2.50 -19.48
CA ILE A 238 12.77 -2.64 -18.09
C ILE A 238 13.20 -4.02 -17.59
N VAL A 239 13.95 -4.06 -16.49
CA VAL A 239 14.28 -5.31 -15.79
C VAL A 239 13.25 -5.54 -14.70
N PHE A 240 12.52 -6.65 -14.77
CA PHE A 240 11.76 -7.15 -13.64
C PHE A 240 12.68 -8.07 -12.83
N MET A 241 13.12 -7.59 -11.67
CA MET A 241 13.92 -8.38 -10.74
C MET A 241 12.99 -9.25 -9.88
N SER A 242 13.07 -10.57 -10.05
CA SER A 242 12.14 -11.53 -9.44
C SER A 242 12.86 -12.79 -8.98
N TYR A 243 12.34 -13.48 -7.96
CA TYR A 243 12.83 -14.81 -7.58
C TYR A 243 12.74 -15.82 -8.72
N THR A 244 13.56 -16.88 -8.62
CA THR A 244 13.41 -18.10 -9.45
C THR A 244 12.11 -18.84 -9.10
N LYS A 245 11.85 -19.01 -7.80
CA LYS A 245 10.66 -19.67 -7.24
C LYS A 245 9.64 -18.62 -6.81
N VAL A 246 8.57 -18.44 -7.59
CA VAL A 246 7.58 -17.37 -7.38
C VAL A 246 6.17 -17.93 -7.42
N GLN A 247 5.54 -18.07 -6.27
CA GLN A 247 4.16 -18.52 -6.19
C GLN A 247 3.20 -17.58 -6.96
N GLY A 248 3.39 -16.28 -6.79
CA GLY A 248 2.56 -15.23 -7.39
C GLY A 248 3.04 -14.66 -8.71
N ILE A 249 3.59 -15.47 -9.61
CA ILE A 249 4.19 -14.95 -10.85
C ILE A 249 3.18 -14.18 -11.72
N PHE A 250 1.90 -14.58 -11.69
CA PHE A 250 0.84 -13.99 -12.50
C PHE A 250 0.58 -12.51 -12.16
N ASP A 251 0.79 -12.12 -10.90
CA ASP A 251 0.73 -10.71 -10.47
C ASP A 251 1.74 -9.84 -11.25
N GLN A 252 2.94 -10.37 -11.49
CA GLN A 252 3.96 -9.67 -12.28
C GLN A 252 3.71 -9.77 -13.78
N ARG A 253 3.21 -10.92 -14.27
CA ARG A 253 2.92 -11.14 -15.70
C ARG A 253 1.81 -10.24 -16.19
N LEU A 254 0.76 -10.03 -15.39
CA LEU A 254 -0.34 -9.15 -15.77
C LEU A 254 0.11 -7.69 -15.87
N VAL A 255 0.98 -7.23 -14.96
CA VAL A 255 1.61 -5.90 -15.10
C VAL A 255 2.46 -5.84 -16.37
N GLN A 256 3.23 -6.89 -16.68
CA GLN A 256 4.01 -6.97 -17.93
C GLN A 256 3.11 -6.87 -19.17
N TYR A 257 2.04 -7.66 -19.25
CA TYR A 257 1.12 -7.67 -20.39
C TYR A 257 0.41 -6.32 -20.56
N GLU A 258 0.11 -5.64 -19.45
CA GLU A 258 -0.49 -4.32 -19.50
C GLU A 258 0.51 -3.24 -19.97
N ILE A 259 1.79 -3.34 -19.62
CA ILE A 259 2.85 -2.50 -20.21
C ILE A 259 2.97 -2.75 -21.72
N GLU A 260 2.97 -4.02 -22.14
CA GLU A 260 3.00 -4.41 -23.56
C GLU A 260 1.80 -3.82 -24.32
N ARG A 261 0.60 -3.90 -23.74
CA ARG A 261 -0.62 -3.32 -24.30
C ARG A 261 -0.54 -1.80 -24.42
N ILE A 262 -0.20 -1.10 -23.33
CA ILE A 262 -0.13 0.38 -23.30
C ILE A 262 0.96 0.90 -24.24
N SER A 263 2.11 0.23 -24.30
CA SER A 263 3.24 0.66 -25.11
C SER A 263 3.18 0.21 -26.57
N GLY A 264 2.22 -0.64 -26.94
CA GLY A 264 2.16 -1.27 -28.26
C GLY A 264 3.39 -2.15 -28.54
N ASN A 265 3.83 -2.92 -27.54
CA ASN A 265 5.02 -3.79 -27.57
C ASN A 265 6.36 -3.09 -27.82
N LYS A 266 6.44 -1.77 -27.62
CA LYS A 266 7.68 -1.01 -27.82
C LYS A 266 8.70 -1.21 -26.69
N ILE A 267 8.20 -1.40 -25.46
CA ILE A 267 9.06 -1.54 -24.28
C ILE A 267 9.49 -2.99 -24.13
N LYS A 268 10.80 -3.24 -24.15
CA LYS A 268 11.36 -4.57 -23.91
C LYS A 268 11.47 -4.83 -22.42
N ILE A 269 10.84 -5.90 -21.95
CA ILE A 269 10.91 -6.37 -20.57
C ILE A 269 11.80 -7.60 -20.49
N VAL A 270 12.76 -7.59 -19.57
CA VAL A 270 13.60 -8.75 -19.25
C VAL A 270 13.38 -9.14 -17.80
N ARG A 271 13.41 -10.44 -17.50
CA ARG A 271 13.25 -10.96 -16.14
C ARG A 271 14.56 -11.55 -15.69
N LEU A 272 15.05 -11.09 -14.54
CA LEU A 272 16.32 -11.53 -13.96
C LEU A 272 16.12 -11.83 -12.47
N THR A 273 16.83 -12.81 -11.95
CA THR A 273 16.97 -12.98 -10.50
C THR A 273 17.90 -11.92 -9.91
N LEU A 274 17.90 -11.80 -8.58
CA LEU A 274 18.85 -10.93 -7.88
C LEU A 274 20.31 -11.26 -8.28
N GLN A 275 20.66 -12.56 -8.30
CA GLN A 275 21.99 -13.03 -8.67
C GLN A 275 22.30 -12.71 -10.15
N GLU A 276 21.35 -12.94 -11.05
CA GLU A 276 21.51 -12.58 -12.46
C GLU A 276 21.63 -11.07 -12.67
N CYS A 277 20.97 -10.24 -11.86
CA CYS A 277 21.21 -8.80 -11.85
C CYS A 277 22.66 -8.48 -11.45
N GLY A 278 23.22 -9.22 -10.49
CA GLY A 278 24.63 -9.13 -10.09
C GLY A 278 25.60 -9.48 -11.22
N GLU A 279 25.32 -10.56 -11.95
CA GLU A 279 26.22 -11.12 -12.98
C GLU A 279 26.07 -10.45 -14.35
N LYS A 280 24.83 -10.16 -14.78
CA LYS A 280 24.50 -9.81 -16.17
C LYS A 280 24.31 -8.32 -16.39
N LEU A 281 24.13 -7.53 -15.32
CA LEU A 281 24.01 -6.08 -15.43
C LEU A 281 25.35 -5.41 -15.22
N ILE A 282 25.76 -4.61 -16.21
CA ILE A 282 27.06 -3.94 -16.23
C ILE A 282 26.82 -2.46 -15.93
N LEU A 283 27.45 -1.94 -14.89
CA LEU A 283 27.48 -0.52 -14.56
C LEU A 283 28.68 0.14 -15.24
N ASP A 284 28.43 1.10 -16.11
CA ASP A 284 29.47 1.91 -16.74
C ASP A 284 30.03 2.92 -15.72
N PRO A 285 31.35 2.90 -15.43
CA PRO A 285 31.95 3.81 -14.45
C PRO A 285 32.00 5.28 -14.91
N ASN A 286 31.87 5.55 -16.22
CA ASN A 286 32.00 6.90 -16.79
C ASN A 286 30.68 7.66 -16.74
N ASP A 287 29.57 7.04 -17.15
CA ASP A 287 28.25 7.71 -17.24
C ASP A 287 27.20 7.14 -16.25
N SER A 288 27.61 6.18 -15.41
CA SER A 288 26.75 5.47 -14.46
C SER A 288 25.58 4.73 -15.10
N SER A 289 25.61 4.47 -16.41
CA SER A 289 24.55 3.70 -17.07
C SER A 289 24.62 2.23 -16.69
N LEU A 290 23.45 1.65 -16.41
CA LEU A 290 23.32 0.22 -16.22
C LEU A 290 22.90 -0.40 -17.55
N SER A 291 23.52 -1.50 -17.96
CA SER A 291 23.21 -2.15 -19.23
C SER A 291 23.02 -3.66 -19.11
N TYR A 292 22.16 -4.19 -19.99
CA TYR A 292 21.93 -5.63 -20.18
C TYR A 292 22.09 -5.95 -21.67
N LYS A 293 23.07 -6.80 -22.02
CA LYS A 293 23.37 -7.18 -23.41
C LYS A 293 23.47 -5.98 -24.36
N GLY A 294 24.20 -4.95 -23.93
CA GLY A 294 24.44 -3.73 -24.72
C GLY A 294 23.28 -2.74 -24.79
N ARG A 295 22.16 -2.98 -24.10
CA ARG A 295 21.05 -2.03 -23.99
C ARG A 295 21.02 -1.38 -22.62
N LYS A 296 20.77 -0.07 -22.54
CA LYS A 296 20.56 0.60 -21.25
C LYS A 296 19.36 0.02 -20.52
N VAL A 297 19.43 -0.03 -19.20
CA VAL A 297 18.36 -0.41 -18.32
C VAL A 297 17.72 0.86 -17.79
N ALA A 298 16.49 1.14 -18.22
CA ALA A 298 15.75 2.31 -17.80
C ALA A 298 15.18 2.16 -16.39
N ILE A 299 14.64 0.97 -16.08
CA ILE A 299 13.94 0.72 -14.83
C ILE A 299 14.34 -0.65 -14.28
N ILE A 300 14.60 -0.72 -12.98
CA ILE A 300 14.56 -1.96 -12.20
C ILE A 300 13.25 -2.01 -11.43
N TYR A 301 12.31 -2.84 -11.87
CA TYR A 301 11.10 -3.15 -11.12
C TYR A 301 11.38 -4.29 -10.14
N GLN A 302 11.50 -3.94 -8.86
CA GLN A 302 12.06 -4.81 -7.82
C GLN A 302 10.97 -5.62 -7.12
N ARG A 303 11.14 -6.95 -7.02
CA ARG A 303 10.32 -7.86 -6.21
C ARG A 303 11.12 -8.60 -5.13
N ASN A 304 12.38 -8.22 -4.94
CA ASN A 304 13.35 -8.72 -3.96
C ASN A 304 13.67 -7.62 -2.93
N PHE A 305 14.65 -7.87 -2.05
CA PHE A 305 15.14 -6.97 -0.99
C PHE A 305 14.10 -6.65 0.09
N LEU A 306 13.09 -7.51 0.23
CA LEU A 306 11.99 -7.32 1.17
C LEU A 306 12.16 -8.21 2.41
N PHE A 307 12.74 -9.39 2.25
CA PHE A 307 12.83 -10.39 3.31
C PHE A 307 14.27 -10.61 3.73
N GLU A 308 14.48 -11.06 4.97
CA GLU A 308 15.81 -11.44 5.48
C GLU A 308 16.53 -12.46 4.59
N LYS A 309 15.78 -13.39 3.99
CA LYS A 309 16.32 -14.36 3.02
C LYS A 309 16.91 -13.73 1.74
N ASP A 310 16.63 -12.45 1.48
CA ASP A 310 17.22 -11.70 0.35
C ASP A 310 18.61 -11.14 0.69
N TRP A 311 19.06 -11.30 1.95
CA TRP A 311 20.30 -10.71 2.49
C TRP A 311 21.13 -11.79 3.18
N GLN A 312 21.56 -12.80 2.41
CA GLN A 312 22.29 -13.95 2.97
C GLN A 312 23.78 -13.68 3.12
N THR A 313 24.34 -12.84 2.25
CA THR A 313 25.76 -12.51 2.21
C THR A 313 25.96 -11.05 1.78
N GLU A 314 27.21 -10.57 1.88
CA GLU A 314 27.58 -9.24 1.36
C GLU A 314 27.35 -9.08 -0.15
N LYS A 315 27.28 -10.18 -0.90
CA LYS A 315 27.04 -10.12 -2.35
C LYS A 315 25.72 -9.44 -2.68
N GLU A 316 24.68 -9.67 -1.89
CA GLU A 316 23.38 -9.04 -2.12
C GLU A 316 23.42 -7.52 -1.85
N TRP A 317 24.21 -7.08 -0.86
CA TRP A 317 24.48 -5.66 -0.59
C TRP A 317 25.31 -5.01 -1.69
N ASP A 318 26.32 -5.70 -2.22
CA ASP A 318 27.10 -5.23 -3.37
C ASP A 318 26.24 -5.06 -4.62
N ILE A 319 25.34 -6.01 -4.87
CA ILE A 319 24.37 -5.91 -5.98
C ILE A 319 23.48 -4.70 -5.76
N ARG A 320 22.91 -4.54 -4.56
CA ARG A 320 22.07 -3.38 -4.22
C ARG A 320 22.82 -2.08 -4.47
N ARG A 321 24.04 -1.95 -3.94
CA ARG A 321 24.89 -0.76 -4.11
C ARG A 321 25.20 -0.47 -5.58
N LYS A 322 25.47 -1.51 -6.39
CA LYS A 322 25.66 -1.38 -7.83
C LYS A 322 24.43 -0.78 -8.53
N LEU A 323 23.23 -1.26 -8.18
CA LEU A 323 21.98 -0.74 -8.75
C LEU A 323 21.73 0.72 -8.34
N GLU A 324 21.94 1.04 -7.07
CA GLU A 324 21.72 2.40 -6.50
C GLU A 324 22.71 3.44 -7.03
N ARG A 325 23.91 3.03 -7.41
CA ARG A 325 24.91 3.89 -8.07
C ARG A 325 24.58 4.18 -9.54
N SER A 326 23.67 3.41 -10.13
CA SER A 326 23.34 3.58 -11.55
C SER A 326 22.41 4.75 -11.80
N ASN A 327 22.27 5.12 -13.08
CA ASN A 327 21.23 6.03 -13.53
C ASN A 327 19.91 5.31 -13.86
N ALA A 328 19.70 4.02 -13.56
CA ALA A 328 18.40 3.38 -13.75
C ALA A 328 17.38 3.90 -12.72
N ILE A 329 16.09 3.95 -13.08
CA ILE A 329 15.00 4.25 -12.15
C ILE A 329 14.71 2.98 -11.34
N LEU A 330 14.93 3.03 -10.04
CA LEU A 330 14.64 1.94 -9.12
C LEU A 330 13.28 2.19 -8.48
N THR A 331 12.35 1.21 -8.57
CA THR A 331 11.03 1.34 -7.94
C THR A 331 11.10 1.24 -6.41
N THR A 332 12.21 0.72 -5.87
CA THR A 332 12.51 0.63 -4.44
C THR A 332 13.97 1.00 -4.22
N ASN A 333 14.28 2.29 -4.41
CA ASN A 333 15.62 2.81 -4.15
C ASN A 333 15.86 3.01 -2.64
N VAL A 334 17.12 3.21 -2.24
CA VAL A 334 17.51 3.23 -0.82
C VAL A 334 16.80 4.34 -0.04
N ARG A 335 16.53 5.47 -0.70
CA ARG A 335 15.83 6.61 -0.11
C ARG A 335 14.35 6.31 0.13
N ILE A 336 13.71 5.62 -0.83
CA ILE A 336 12.32 5.19 -0.73
C ILE A 336 12.17 4.15 0.39
N ASP A 337 13.07 3.16 0.44
CA ASP A 337 13.05 2.12 1.47
C ASP A 337 13.22 2.71 2.87
N LEU A 338 14.21 3.61 3.06
CA LEU A 338 14.42 4.30 4.35
C LEU A 338 13.23 5.18 4.74
N ALA A 339 12.64 5.90 3.77
CA ALA A 339 11.44 6.69 4.01
C ALA A 339 10.23 5.82 4.40
N GLY A 340 10.15 4.58 3.93
CA GLY A 340 9.07 3.64 4.25
C GLY A 340 9.18 2.95 5.61
N THR A 341 10.26 3.20 6.36
CA THR A 341 10.47 2.56 7.66
C THR A 341 9.41 2.98 8.69
N LYS A 342 9.10 2.08 9.61
CA LYS A 342 8.16 2.34 10.71
C LYS A 342 8.64 3.49 11.60
N LYS A 343 9.96 3.62 11.80
CA LYS A 343 10.56 4.76 12.52
C LYS A 343 10.31 6.11 11.83
N VAL A 344 10.35 6.18 10.49
CA VAL A 344 9.97 7.39 9.76
C VAL A 344 8.47 7.67 9.90
N GLN A 345 7.60 6.66 9.78
CA GLN A 345 6.16 6.82 10.02
C GLN A 345 5.88 7.41 11.41
N GLN A 346 6.51 6.88 12.45
CA GLN A 346 6.41 7.40 13.82
C GLN A 346 6.92 8.83 13.93
N THR A 347 8.03 9.15 13.29
CA THR A 347 8.58 10.51 13.33
C THR A 347 7.66 11.50 12.63
N LEU A 348 7.03 11.12 11.52
CA LEU A 348 6.07 11.96 10.80
C LEU A 348 4.80 12.27 11.61
N ALA A 349 4.48 11.47 12.61
CA ALA A 349 3.36 11.71 13.53
C ALA A 349 3.66 12.76 14.61
N LEU A 350 4.92 13.17 14.79
CA LEU A 350 5.28 14.21 15.75
C LEU A 350 4.73 15.59 15.32
N PRO A 351 4.39 16.48 16.27
CA PRO A 351 3.93 17.83 15.96
C PRO A 351 4.89 18.58 15.04
N GLY A 352 4.34 19.26 14.01
CA GLY A 352 5.10 20.06 13.05
C GLY A 352 5.79 19.28 11.92
N MET A 353 5.87 17.95 11.99
CA MET A 353 6.58 17.16 10.99
C MET A 353 5.83 17.07 9.65
N LEU A 354 4.51 17.01 9.67
CA LEU A 354 3.71 17.10 8.45
C LEU A 354 3.83 18.49 7.82
N GLU A 355 3.73 19.55 8.61
CA GLU A 355 3.90 20.93 8.16
C GLU A 355 5.26 21.16 7.51
N HIS A 356 6.32 20.57 8.06
CA HIS A 356 7.66 20.68 7.49
C HIS A 356 7.70 20.18 6.04
N PHE A 357 7.15 18.99 5.78
CA PHE A 357 7.17 18.37 4.45
C PHE A 357 6.03 18.79 3.54
N LEU A 358 4.92 19.28 4.08
CA LEU A 358 3.72 19.67 3.34
C LEU A 358 3.43 21.17 3.48
N HIS A 359 4.47 22.00 3.66
CA HIS A 359 4.36 23.44 3.94
C HIS A 359 3.58 24.25 2.88
N ASP A 360 3.47 23.73 1.66
CA ASP A 360 2.72 24.33 0.56
C ASP A 360 1.29 23.77 0.41
N GLN A 361 0.91 22.79 1.23
CA GLN A 361 -0.44 22.23 1.26
C GLN A 361 -1.33 23.01 2.21
N LYS A 362 -2.63 22.98 1.94
CA LYS A 362 -3.62 23.61 2.81
C LYS A 362 -3.66 22.93 4.19
N ALA A 363 -3.94 23.71 5.23
CA ALA A 363 -4.01 23.21 6.60
C ALA A 363 -5.01 22.06 6.76
N GLU A 364 -6.14 22.11 6.05
CA GLU A 364 -7.17 21.06 6.08
C GLU A 364 -6.67 19.75 5.45
N THR A 365 -5.84 19.84 4.41
CA THR A 365 -5.21 18.68 3.77
C THR A 365 -4.20 18.01 4.71
N ILE A 366 -3.40 18.82 5.42
CA ILE A 366 -2.46 18.33 6.43
C ILE A 366 -3.23 17.69 7.60
N ALA A 367 -4.29 18.33 8.07
CA ALA A 367 -5.16 17.82 9.13
C ALA A 367 -5.83 16.50 8.73
N ALA A 368 -6.26 16.36 7.47
CA ALA A 368 -6.84 15.12 6.96
C ALA A 368 -5.83 13.95 7.00
N VAL A 369 -4.56 14.19 6.60
CA VAL A 369 -3.51 13.17 6.76
C VAL A 369 -3.29 12.83 8.23
N ARG A 370 -3.13 13.84 9.09
CA ARG A 370 -2.90 13.66 10.53
C ARG A 370 -4.01 12.87 11.21
N LYS A 371 -5.27 13.12 10.83
CA LYS A 371 -6.45 12.44 11.38
C LYS A 371 -6.37 10.91 11.20
N THR A 372 -5.69 10.46 10.14
CA THR A 372 -5.48 9.03 9.90
C THR A 372 -4.42 8.41 10.79
N PHE A 373 -3.58 9.16 11.49
CA PHE A 373 -2.55 8.56 12.35
C PHE A 373 -3.16 7.94 13.61
N ALA A 374 -2.71 6.73 13.93
CA ALA A 374 -2.89 6.13 15.25
C ALA A 374 -1.84 6.67 16.22
N GLY A 375 -1.95 6.30 17.50
CA GLY A 375 -0.87 6.53 18.47
C GLY A 375 0.44 5.88 18.02
N LEU A 376 1.51 6.66 17.92
CA LEU A 376 2.84 6.22 17.46
C LEU A 376 3.92 6.83 18.35
N TRP A 377 4.73 5.99 18.99
CA TRP A 377 5.76 6.42 19.96
C TRP A 377 7.13 5.86 19.62
N GLY A 378 8.14 6.73 19.70
CA GLY A 378 9.55 6.34 19.62
C GLY A 378 10.05 5.87 20.98
N LEU A 379 11.08 5.02 20.99
CA LEU A 379 11.59 4.37 22.21
C LEU A 379 13.06 4.71 22.51
N ASP A 380 13.60 5.72 21.83
CA ASP A 380 15.03 6.08 21.79
C ASP A 380 15.41 7.27 22.66
N LYS A 381 14.44 8.11 23.03
CA LYS A 381 14.71 9.29 23.87
C LYS A 381 14.87 8.91 25.33
N ASP A 382 15.57 9.79 26.05
CA ASP A 382 15.82 9.69 27.49
C ASP A 382 15.01 10.78 28.18
N ASP A 383 13.70 10.65 28.11
CA ASP A 383 12.76 11.57 28.70
C ASP A 383 11.66 10.81 29.45
N GLU A 384 10.95 11.56 30.28
CA GLU A 384 9.89 11.03 31.14
C GLU A 384 8.73 10.48 30.31
N GLU A 385 8.40 11.11 29.18
CA GLU A 385 7.33 10.68 28.27
C GLU A 385 7.63 9.29 27.67
N THR A 386 8.86 9.09 27.17
CA THR A 386 9.31 7.80 26.61
C THR A 386 9.40 6.73 27.69
N SER A 387 9.84 7.09 28.90
CA SER A 387 9.90 6.15 30.03
C SER A 387 8.51 5.73 30.48
N ALA A 388 7.55 6.68 30.53
CA ALA A 388 6.16 6.43 30.89
C ALA A 388 5.47 5.51 29.89
N ILE A 389 5.60 5.77 28.58
CA ILE A 389 4.96 4.92 27.56
C ILE A 389 5.55 3.50 27.52
N ILE A 390 6.87 3.35 27.75
CA ILE A 390 7.50 2.03 27.86
C ILE A 390 6.95 1.27 29.08
N LYS A 391 6.84 1.95 30.23
CA LYS A 391 6.27 1.36 31.44
C LYS A 391 4.82 0.94 31.21
N GLU A 392 4.01 1.81 30.62
CA GLU A 392 2.61 1.53 30.30
C GLU A 392 2.49 0.32 29.35
N ALA A 393 3.34 0.23 28.32
CA ALA A 393 3.32 -0.89 27.39
C ALA A 393 3.79 -2.22 28.01
N ILE A 394 4.59 -2.18 29.08
CA ILE A 394 4.93 -3.37 29.87
C ILE A 394 3.77 -3.78 30.79
N GLU A 395 3.06 -2.81 31.38
CA GLU A 395 1.95 -3.05 32.31
C GLU A 395 0.64 -3.43 31.60
N LYS A 396 0.42 -2.91 30.39
CA LYS A 396 -0.79 -3.08 29.57
C LYS A 396 -0.44 -3.42 28.12
N PRO A 397 0.25 -4.54 27.86
CA PRO A 397 0.77 -4.85 26.54
C PRO A 397 -0.33 -5.11 25.50
N GLU A 398 -1.56 -5.43 25.93
CA GLU A 398 -2.72 -5.62 25.07
C GLU A 398 -3.16 -4.35 24.33
N ARG A 399 -2.69 -3.17 24.74
CA ARG A 399 -3.00 -1.87 24.10
C ARG A 399 -2.05 -1.48 22.98
N PHE A 400 -0.96 -2.22 22.80
CA PHE A 400 0.12 -1.84 21.90
C PHE A 400 0.53 -2.95 20.94
N VAL A 401 1.22 -2.53 19.89
CA VAL A 401 1.95 -3.38 18.97
C VAL A 401 3.37 -2.83 18.86
N LEU A 402 4.37 -3.68 19.09
CA LEU A 402 5.76 -3.31 18.96
C LEU A 402 6.24 -3.71 17.57
N LYS A 403 6.60 -2.71 16.76
CA LYS A 403 6.97 -2.90 15.35
C LYS A 403 8.46 -2.72 15.14
N THR A 404 9.02 -3.61 14.32
CA THR A 404 10.38 -3.49 13.78
C THR A 404 10.37 -2.70 12.47
N ASN A 405 11.54 -2.26 11.99
CA ASN A 405 11.68 -1.63 10.67
C ASN A 405 11.72 -2.63 9.51
N ARG A 406 11.09 -3.81 9.64
CA ARG A 406 10.99 -4.84 8.61
C ARG A 406 9.60 -4.81 7.96
N ASP A 407 9.54 -5.13 6.67
CA ASP A 407 8.31 -5.26 5.90
C ASP A 407 7.97 -6.73 5.61
N GLY A 408 6.80 -6.98 5.00
CA GLY A 408 6.42 -8.31 4.51
C GLY A 408 5.63 -9.21 5.48
N GLY A 409 5.32 -8.71 6.69
CA GLY A 409 4.51 -9.39 7.70
C GLY A 409 5.28 -10.38 8.58
N GLY A 410 4.78 -10.65 9.79
CA GLY A 410 5.36 -11.61 10.74
C GLY A 410 6.46 -11.05 11.66
N ASN A 411 6.71 -9.73 11.65
CA ASN A 411 7.79 -9.11 12.42
C ASN A 411 7.30 -8.32 13.65
N ASN A 412 5.99 -8.28 13.91
CA ASN A 412 5.42 -7.53 15.03
C ASN A 412 5.40 -8.39 16.30
N LEU A 413 5.59 -7.74 17.45
CA LEU A 413 5.48 -8.37 18.76
C LEU A 413 4.20 -7.88 19.45
N TRP A 414 3.53 -8.82 20.13
CA TRP A 414 2.18 -8.65 20.68
C TRP A 414 2.13 -9.15 22.12
N ASP A 415 1.30 -8.50 22.93
CA ASP A 415 0.97 -8.92 24.30
C ASP A 415 2.24 -9.25 25.13
N GLU A 416 2.33 -10.40 25.80
CA GLU A 416 3.49 -10.70 26.67
C GLU A 416 4.84 -10.70 25.94
N GLN A 417 4.87 -11.08 24.64
CA GLN A 417 6.12 -11.04 23.87
C GLN A 417 6.65 -9.61 23.70
N LEU A 418 5.75 -8.64 23.60
CA LEU A 418 6.09 -7.22 23.59
C LEU A 418 6.65 -6.80 24.95
N ALA A 419 5.96 -7.16 26.04
CA ALA A 419 6.36 -6.79 27.40
C ALA A 419 7.75 -7.35 27.76
N ASP A 420 7.98 -8.64 27.51
CA ASP A 420 9.26 -9.31 27.73
C ASP A 420 10.40 -8.68 26.93
N LYS A 421 10.11 -8.31 25.68
CA LYS A 421 11.09 -7.64 24.84
C LYS A 421 11.44 -6.26 25.40
N LEU A 422 10.47 -5.45 25.83
CA LEU A 422 10.74 -4.13 26.42
C LEU A 422 11.52 -4.20 27.74
N ARG A 423 11.26 -5.21 28.58
CA ARG A 423 12.00 -5.43 29.84
C ARG A 423 13.49 -5.72 29.64
N THR A 424 13.84 -6.38 28.53
CA THR A 424 15.20 -6.90 28.28
C THR A 424 16.03 -6.00 27.37
N MET A 425 15.39 -5.19 26.52
CA MET A 425 16.10 -4.36 25.55
C MET A 425 16.86 -3.19 26.17
N THR A 426 18.09 -3.00 25.69
CA THR A 426 18.86 -1.77 25.90
C THR A 426 18.26 -0.61 25.12
N ARG A 427 18.54 0.62 25.56
CA ARG A 427 18.14 1.85 24.84
C ARG A 427 18.60 1.85 23.38
N LYS A 428 19.80 1.35 23.10
CA LYS A 428 20.36 1.29 21.75
C LYS A 428 19.51 0.39 20.83
N GLU A 429 19.12 -0.79 21.32
CA GLU A 429 18.28 -1.71 20.54
C GLU A 429 16.87 -1.14 20.32
N ARG A 430 16.36 -0.35 21.28
CA ARG A 430 15.03 0.28 21.18
C ARG A 430 14.95 1.30 20.05
N GLY A 431 16.07 1.90 19.64
CA GLY A 431 16.10 2.89 18.56
C GLY A 431 15.60 2.37 17.21
N GLY A 432 15.70 1.07 16.97
CA GLY A 432 15.18 0.40 15.77
C GLY A 432 13.70 -0.01 15.84
N LEU A 433 12.99 0.33 16.92
CA LEU A 433 11.60 -0.07 17.14
C LEU A 433 10.68 1.14 17.38
N ILE A 434 9.38 0.92 17.18
CA ILE A 434 8.33 1.85 17.58
C ILE A 434 7.22 1.12 18.32
N LEU A 435 6.55 1.80 19.24
CA LEU A 435 5.24 1.38 19.73
C LEU A 435 4.16 2.02 18.85
N MET A 436 3.16 1.22 18.52
CA MET A 436 1.93 1.69 17.89
C MET A 436 0.74 1.26 18.74
N GLU A 437 -0.28 2.11 18.80
CA GLU A 437 -1.59 1.79 19.36
C GLU A 437 -2.19 0.56 18.66
N LYS A 438 -2.70 -0.38 19.45
CA LYS A 438 -3.44 -1.54 18.93
C LYS A 438 -4.87 -1.09 18.63
N LEU A 439 -5.28 -1.26 17.38
CA LEU A 439 -6.57 -0.82 16.89
C LEU A 439 -7.65 -1.87 17.17
N GLU A 440 -8.78 -1.44 17.72
CA GLU A 440 -10.02 -2.22 17.78
C GLU A 440 -10.74 -2.13 16.43
N MET A 441 -10.89 -3.25 15.73
CA MET A 441 -11.34 -3.28 14.33
C MET A 441 -12.83 -3.65 14.20
N LEU A 442 -13.49 -3.12 13.17
CA LEU A 442 -14.77 -3.65 12.68
C LEU A 442 -14.65 -5.16 12.39
N GLN A 443 -15.54 -5.94 12.99
CA GLN A 443 -15.66 -7.39 12.75
C GLN A 443 -16.86 -7.67 11.86
N VAL A 444 -16.66 -8.54 10.87
CA VAL A 444 -17.69 -8.98 9.92
C VAL A 444 -17.60 -10.49 9.74
N THR A 445 -18.73 -11.18 9.60
CA THR A 445 -18.72 -12.62 9.33
C THR A 445 -18.63 -12.88 7.83
N ASN A 446 -17.73 -13.78 7.42
CA ASN A 446 -17.54 -14.14 6.01
C ASN A 446 -16.96 -15.55 5.85
N TYR A 447 -16.91 -16.08 4.63
CA TYR A 447 -16.36 -17.40 4.32
C TYR A 447 -14.96 -17.29 3.72
N SER A 448 -14.04 -18.09 4.25
CA SER A 448 -12.69 -18.31 3.72
C SER A 448 -12.75 -19.37 2.62
N ILE A 449 -12.36 -19.01 1.39
CA ILE A 449 -12.18 -19.94 0.28
C ILE A 449 -10.69 -20.18 0.07
N ARG A 450 -10.27 -21.45 0.15
CA ARG A 450 -8.87 -21.89 0.06
C ARG A 450 -8.77 -23.13 -0.81
N ALA A 451 -7.66 -23.24 -1.54
CA ALA A 451 -7.41 -24.42 -2.36
C ALA A 451 -7.38 -25.68 -1.50
N ARG A 452 -8.14 -26.72 -1.91
CA ARG A 452 -8.19 -28.05 -1.27
C ARG A 452 -8.75 -28.05 0.16
N GLU A 453 -9.43 -26.99 0.56
CA GLU A 453 -10.14 -26.92 1.84
C GLU A 453 -11.63 -26.68 1.58
N LYS A 454 -12.48 -27.18 2.48
CA LYS A 454 -13.89 -26.78 2.50
C LYS A 454 -14.01 -25.31 2.91
N PRO A 455 -15.00 -24.56 2.39
CA PRO A 455 -15.32 -23.23 2.88
C PRO A 455 -15.49 -23.23 4.41
N LYS A 456 -14.96 -22.21 5.08
CA LYS A 456 -15.07 -22.05 6.53
C LYS A 456 -15.50 -20.63 6.86
N MET A 457 -16.53 -20.50 7.67
CA MET A 457 -16.98 -19.21 8.17
C MET A 457 -16.10 -18.74 9.34
N TYR A 458 -15.77 -17.46 9.35
CA TYR A 458 -15.05 -16.82 10.46
C TYR A 458 -15.63 -15.44 10.72
N ALA A 459 -15.55 -14.99 11.98
CA ALA A 459 -15.52 -13.56 12.27
C ALA A 459 -14.19 -13.01 11.74
N MET A 460 -14.24 -12.00 10.88
CA MET A 460 -13.10 -11.45 10.18
C MET A 460 -12.93 -9.96 10.45
N THR A 461 -11.69 -9.49 10.32
CA THR A 461 -11.33 -8.07 10.32
C THR A 461 -10.64 -7.76 9.01
N SER A 462 -10.88 -6.55 8.50
CA SER A 462 -10.38 -6.11 7.19
C SER A 462 -9.40 -4.96 7.30
N GLU A 463 -8.35 -5.00 6.48
CA GLU A 463 -7.36 -3.95 6.31
C GLU A 463 -7.42 -3.42 4.88
N LEU A 464 -7.77 -2.14 4.74
CA LEU A 464 -7.91 -1.43 3.48
C LEU A 464 -6.58 -0.84 3.04
N GLY A 465 -6.04 -1.30 1.92
CA GLY A 465 -4.92 -0.68 1.23
C GLY A 465 -5.37 0.22 0.09
N ILE A 466 -4.99 1.50 0.08
CA ILE A 466 -5.19 2.37 -1.08
C ILE A 466 -3.91 2.39 -1.91
N VAL A 467 -4.03 2.09 -3.20
CA VAL A 467 -2.89 1.91 -4.12
C VAL A 467 -2.76 3.12 -5.05
N GLY A 468 -1.52 3.51 -5.32
CA GLY A 468 -1.21 4.52 -6.32
C GLY A 468 0.28 4.59 -6.63
N TYR A 469 0.65 5.55 -7.48
CA TYR A 469 2.05 5.91 -7.70
C TYR A 469 2.31 7.42 -7.67
N PHE A 470 3.54 7.78 -7.32
CA PHE A 470 4.10 9.11 -7.48
C PHE A 470 5.26 9.05 -8.47
N LEU A 471 5.26 9.91 -9.47
CA LEU A 471 6.37 10.12 -10.38
C LEU A 471 6.85 11.56 -10.23
N GLY A 472 8.12 11.74 -9.85
CA GLY A 472 8.69 13.05 -9.60
C GLY A 472 10.10 13.19 -10.12
N ASN A 473 10.56 14.45 -10.17
CA ASN A 473 11.96 14.79 -10.40
C ASN A 473 12.57 15.29 -9.10
N ALA A 474 13.43 14.48 -8.48
CA ALA A 474 14.13 14.74 -7.23
C ALA A 474 15.05 15.97 -7.30
N GLN A 475 15.69 16.22 -8.44
CA GLN A 475 16.58 17.37 -8.60
C GLN A 475 15.80 18.69 -8.63
N LYS A 476 14.63 18.69 -9.27
CA LYS A 476 13.75 19.86 -9.37
C LYS A 476 12.72 19.94 -8.23
N MET A 477 12.68 18.93 -7.36
CA MET A 477 11.62 18.73 -6.36
C MET A 477 10.20 18.87 -6.95
N ALA A 478 10.02 18.42 -8.20
CA ALA A 478 8.81 18.65 -8.98
C ALA A 478 7.99 17.38 -9.15
N THR A 479 6.66 17.52 -9.08
CA THR A 479 5.72 16.44 -9.41
C THR A 479 5.59 16.34 -10.93
N ILE A 480 5.78 15.14 -11.48
CA ILE A 480 5.49 14.83 -12.89
C ILE A 480 4.10 14.23 -12.97
N ASP A 481 3.78 13.29 -12.08
CA ASP A 481 2.46 12.71 -11.98
C ASP A 481 2.19 12.15 -10.56
N ASN A 482 0.93 12.20 -10.12
CA ASN A 482 0.52 11.77 -8.79
C ASN A 482 -0.90 11.19 -8.84
N VAL A 483 -0.99 9.87 -8.75
CA VAL A 483 -2.19 9.10 -9.08
C VAL A 483 -2.51 8.10 -7.98
N GLN A 484 -3.77 8.14 -7.52
CA GLN A 484 -4.41 7.04 -6.80
C GLN A 484 -5.21 6.24 -7.83
N ARG A 485 -4.93 4.95 -7.94
CA ARG A 485 -5.62 4.06 -8.89
C ARG A 485 -5.66 2.65 -8.35
N GLY A 486 -6.82 2.31 -7.80
CA GLY A 486 -7.08 1.01 -7.20
C GLY A 486 -6.96 0.98 -5.68
N HIS A 487 -7.31 -0.17 -5.13
CA HIS A 487 -7.37 -0.46 -3.70
C HIS A 487 -7.15 -1.96 -3.48
N MET A 488 -6.94 -2.37 -2.25
CA MET A 488 -6.84 -3.76 -1.80
C MET A 488 -7.60 -3.88 -0.49
N LEU A 489 -8.37 -4.95 -0.32
CA LEU A 489 -8.83 -5.34 1.00
C LEU A 489 -8.18 -6.67 1.35
N ARG A 490 -7.62 -6.75 2.56
CA ARG A 490 -7.09 -7.99 3.13
C ARG A 490 -7.91 -8.32 4.35
N SER A 491 -8.44 -9.54 4.39
CA SER A 491 -9.25 -10.01 5.50
C SER A 491 -8.57 -11.16 6.21
N LYS A 492 -8.73 -11.22 7.53
CA LYS A 492 -8.20 -12.29 8.38
C LYS A 492 -9.21 -12.61 9.46
N ALA A 493 -9.14 -13.83 10.02
CA ALA A 493 -9.90 -14.14 11.23
C ALA A 493 -9.60 -13.11 12.32
N ALA A 494 -10.61 -12.67 13.06
CA ALA A 494 -10.47 -11.60 14.07
C ALA A 494 -9.46 -11.95 15.17
N GLU A 495 -9.34 -13.23 15.51
CA GLU A 495 -8.36 -13.78 16.46
C GLU A 495 -6.92 -13.80 15.92
N ALA A 496 -6.71 -13.64 14.61
CA ALA A 496 -5.38 -13.70 14.01
C ALA A 496 -4.62 -12.39 14.20
N ARG A 497 -3.42 -12.49 14.78
CA ARG A 497 -2.53 -11.33 15.02
C ARG A 497 -1.91 -10.79 13.73
N GLU A 498 -1.42 -11.68 12.87
CA GLU A 498 -0.82 -11.35 11.57
C GLU A 498 -1.85 -11.43 10.42
N GLY A 499 -1.67 -10.60 9.38
CA GLY A 499 -2.63 -10.49 8.25
C GLY A 499 -2.08 -10.84 6.86
N GLY A 500 -0.84 -11.32 6.76
CA GLY A 500 -0.21 -11.57 5.47
C GLY A 500 -0.87 -12.71 4.69
N VAL A 501 -1.33 -12.44 3.45
CA VAL A 501 -1.83 -13.48 2.53
C VAL A 501 -0.71 -14.46 2.15
N ARG A 502 0.52 -13.95 1.96
CA ARG A 502 1.70 -14.75 1.55
C ARG A 502 2.13 -15.77 2.62
N ILE A 503 1.86 -15.50 3.89
CA ILE A 503 2.14 -16.42 5.00
C ILE A 503 0.97 -17.38 5.30
N GLY A 504 -0.09 -17.34 4.48
CA GLY A 504 -1.21 -18.27 4.55
C GLY A 504 -2.32 -17.90 5.52
N ILE A 505 -2.21 -16.76 6.22
CA ILE A 505 -3.20 -16.34 7.22
C ILE A 505 -4.30 -15.49 6.58
N GLY A 506 -3.91 -14.45 5.83
CA GLY A 506 -4.86 -13.53 5.21
C GLY A 506 -5.56 -14.08 3.96
N LEU A 507 -6.66 -13.44 3.61
CA LEU A 507 -7.47 -13.63 2.42
C LEU A 507 -7.42 -12.36 1.56
N HIS A 508 -7.46 -12.52 0.23
CA HIS A 508 -7.83 -11.41 -0.64
C HIS A 508 -9.32 -11.11 -0.51
N ASP A 509 -9.67 -9.83 -0.48
CA ASP A 509 -11.05 -9.36 -0.34
C ASP A 509 -11.25 -8.07 -1.18
N SER A 510 -12.48 -7.59 -1.28
CA SER A 510 -12.83 -6.26 -1.80
C SER A 510 -13.93 -5.62 -0.95
N PRO A 511 -13.96 -4.28 -0.80
CA PRO A 511 -14.96 -3.64 0.04
C PRO A 511 -16.35 -3.62 -0.62
N TYR A 512 -17.38 -3.86 0.19
CA TYR A 512 -18.77 -3.52 -0.11
C TYR A 512 -19.14 -2.26 0.67
N LEU A 513 -19.37 -1.15 -0.04
CA LEU A 513 -19.50 0.17 0.58
C LEU A 513 -20.93 0.44 1.07
N PHE A 514 -21.10 0.59 2.39
CA PHE A 514 -22.35 1.01 3.01
C PHE A 514 -22.32 2.48 3.46
#